data_AF-A0A142YE97-F1
#
_entry.id   AF-A0A142YE97-F1
#
_cell.length_a   1.000
_cell.length_b   1.000
_cell.length_c   1.000
_cell.angle_alpha   90.00
_cell.angle_beta   90.00
_cell.angle_gamma   90.00
#
_symmetry.space_group_name_H-M   'P 1'
#
loop_
_entity.id
_entity.type
_entity.pdbx_description
1 polymer ?
#
loop_
_entity_poly.entity_id
_entity_poly.type
_entity_poly.pdbx_seq_one_letter_code
_entity_poly.pdbx_strand_id
1 'polypeptide(L)' 'MRNRRHTLLWMKDLIEHMSQCHDQLQWAEDDPTQSFLADSLLGDLVECQKLCQELRGDSRSRPSREMAFS' A
#
# COMPACT_ATOMS: atom_id res chain seq x y z
N MET A 1 -3.03 17.33 -4.04
CA MET A 1 -2.91 16.92 -2.62
C MET A 1 -3.69 15.62 -2.46
N ARG A 2 -3.03 14.46 -2.56
CA ARG A 2 -3.70 13.17 -2.28
C ARG A 2 -3.95 13.16 -0.78
N ASN A 3 -5.22 13.09 -0.39
CA ASN A 3 -5.60 13.18 1.02
C ASN A 3 -5.01 11.97 1.76
N ARG A 4 -4.24 12.18 2.84
CA ARG A 4 -3.67 11.09 3.66
C ARG A 4 -4.68 10.01 4.03
N ARG A 5 -5.95 10.38 4.25
CA ARG A 5 -7.05 9.42 4.49
C ARG A 5 -7.30 8.52 3.28
N HIS A 6 -7.29 9.06 2.08
CA HIS A 6 -7.44 8.30 0.84
C HIS A 6 -6.25 7.36 0.64
N THR A 7 -5.03 7.82 0.92
CA THR A 7 -3.82 6.99 0.87
C THR A 7 -3.88 5.81 1.85
N LEU A 8 -4.36 6.04 3.09
CA LEU A 8 -4.54 4.98 4.08
C LEU A 8 -5.65 3.98 3.72
N LEU A 9 -6.76 4.46 3.14
CA LEU A 9 -7.83 3.59 2.65
C LEU A 9 -7.32 2.69 1.52
N TRP A 10 -6.60 3.27 0.55
CA TRP A 10 -6.03 2.48 -0.53
C TRP A 10 -5.01 1.45 -0.01
N MET A 11 -4.18 1.82 0.97
CA MET A 11 -3.24 0.89 1.60
C MET A 11 -3.96 -0.27 2.32
N LYS A 12 -5.12 0.00 2.95
CA LYS A 12 -5.96 -1.05 3.54
C LYS A 12 -6.45 -2.02 2.46
N ASP A 13 -7.05 -1.50 1.39
CA ASP A 13 -7.62 -2.32 0.33
C ASP A 13 -6.55 -3.17 -0.37
N LEU A 14 -5.34 -2.62 -0.53
CA LEU A 14 -4.18 -3.32 -1.08
C LEU A 14 -3.72 -4.48 -0.19
N ILE A 15 -3.65 -4.28 1.14
CA ILE A 15 -3.29 -5.33 2.09
C ILE A 15 -4.36 -6.43 2.12
N GLU A 16 -5.64 -6.04 2.01
CA GLU A 16 -6.76 -6.97 1.93
C GLU A 16 -6.69 -7.83 0.65
N HIS A 17 -6.36 -7.23 -0.49
CA HIS A 17 -6.12 -7.98 -1.73
C HIS A 17 -4.95 -8.95 -1.63
N MET A 18 -3.79 -8.50 -1.13
CA MET A 18 -2.63 -9.39 -0.92
C MET A 18 -2.95 -10.57 -0.01
N SER A 19 -3.73 -10.34 1.05
CA SER A 19 -4.14 -11.42 1.96
C SER A 19 -5.00 -12.45 1.23
N GLN A 20 -5.95 -12.01 0.39
CA GLN A 20 -6.77 -12.90 -0.42
C GLN A 20 -5.98 -13.65 -1.50
N CYS A 21 -5.00 -13.00 -2.14
CA CYS A 21 -4.13 -13.66 -3.12
C CYS A 21 -3.25 -14.70 -2.44
N HIS A 22 -2.72 -14.40 -1.26
CA HIS A 22 -1.94 -15.34 -0.46
C HIS A 22 -2.79 -16.56 -0.04
N ASP A 23 -4.02 -16.32 0.43
CA ASP A 23 -4.94 -17.41 0.79
C ASP A 23 -5.27 -18.28 -0.42
N GLN A 24 -5.52 -17.69 -1.59
CA GLN A 24 -5.75 -18.44 -2.84
C GLN A 24 -4.52 -19.25 -3.25
N LEU A 25 -3.32 -18.69 -3.09
CA LEU A 25 -2.06 -19.35 -3.44
C LEU A 25 -1.80 -20.58 -2.57
N GLN A 26 -2.27 -20.59 -1.32
CA GLN A 26 -2.18 -21.76 -0.44
C GLN A 26 -2.96 -22.98 -0.97
N TRP A 27 -4.01 -22.75 -1.75
CA TRP A 27 -4.90 -23.81 -2.26
C TRP A 27 -4.81 -24.00 -3.78
N ALA A 28 -4.00 -23.20 -4.47
CA ALA A 28 -3.83 -23.31 -5.91
C ALA A 28 -3.00 -24.56 -6.24
N GLU A 29 -3.56 -25.47 -7.04
CA GLU A 29 -2.90 -26.73 -7.43
C GLU A 29 -2.24 -26.64 -8.82
N ASP A 30 -2.52 -25.59 -9.58
CA ASP A 30 -2.00 -25.40 -10.93
C ASP A 30 -0.96 -24.27 -11.02
N ASP A 31 0.17 -24.58 -11.67
CA ASP A 31 1.29 -23.64 -11.89
C ASP A 31 0.88 -22.30 -12.52
N PRO A 32 -0.03 -22.23 -13.51
CA PRO A 32 -0.44 -20.95 -14.10
C PRO A 32 -1.13 -20.02 -13.09
N THR A 33 -2.03 -20.55 -12.26
CA THR A 33 -2.72 -19.77 -11.22
C THR A 33 -1.76 -19.35 -10.12
N GLN A 34 -0.84 -20.23 -9.70
CA GLN A 34 0.21 -19.87 -8.74
C GLN A 34 1.09 -18.74 -9.26
N SER A 35 1.55 -18.81 -10.52
CA SER A 35 2.37 -17.76 -11.12
C SER A 35 1.63 -16.43 -11.21
N PHE A 36 0.35 -16.46 -11.61
CA PHE A 36 -0.47 -15.25 -11.69
C PHE A 36 -0.69 -14.59 -10.33
N LEU A 37 -1.01 -15.39 -9.30
CA LEU A 37 -1.21 -14.90 -7.94
C LEU A 37 0.10 -14.34 -7.35
N ALA A 38 1.24 -14.98 -7.64
CA ALA A 38 2.55 -14.50 -7.21
C ALA A 38 2.92 -13.17 -7.90
N ASP A 39 2.70 -13.04 -9.20
CA ASP A 39 2.95 -11.79 -9.93
C ASP A 39 2.05 -10.65 -9.43
N SER A 40 0.78 -10.96 -9.12
CA SER A 40 -0.16 -9.99 -8.53
C SER A 40 0.34 -9.51 -7.16
N LEU A 41 0.76 -10.43 -6.29
CA LEU A 41 1.36 -10.11 -4.98
C LEU A 41 2.61 -9.23 -5.10
N LEU A 42 3.49 -9.51 -6.06
CA LEU A 42 4.68 -8.68 -6.31
C LEU A 42 4.29 -7.26 -6.74
N GLY A 43 3.28 -7.13 -7.60
CA GLY A 43 2.72 -5.83 -8.00
C GLY A 43 2.18 -5.04 -6.81
N ASP A 44 1.40 -5.69 -5.95
CA ASP A 44 0.84 -5.05 -4.75
C ASP A 44 1.93 -4.61 -3.76
N LEU A 45 2.99 -5.40 -3.57
CA LEU A 45 4.11 -5.02 -2.70
C LEU A 45 4.81 -3.74 -3.18
N VAL A 46 4.96 -3.58 -4.51
CA VAL A 46 5.52 -2.36 -5.12
C VAL A 46 4.60 -1.17 -4.88
N GLU A 47 3.29 -1.31 -5.05
CA GLU A 47 2.32 -0.24 -4.73
C GLU A 47 2.31 0.10 -3.24
N CYS A 48 2.40 -0.90 -2.37
CA CYS A 48 2.49 -0.71 -0.92
C CYS A 48 3.73 0.11 -0.54
N GLN A 49 4.87 -0.18 -1.18
CA GLN A 49 6.09 0.59 -1.00
C GLN A 49 5.92 2.06 -1.43
N LYS A 50 5.28 2.32 -2.57
CA LYS A 50 4.98 3.69 -3.04
C LYS A 50 4.08 4.42 -2.05
N LEU A 51 3.04 3.76 -1.54
CA LEU A 51 2.14 4.34 -0.55
C LEU A 51 2.86 4.68 0.76
N CYS A 52 3.74 3.80 1.22
CA CYS A 52 4.57 4.07 2.38
C CYS A 52 5.49 5.28 2.17
N GLN A 53 6.06 5.43 0.97
CA GLN A 53 6.89 6.59 0.62
C GLN A 53 6.07 7.89 0.57
N GLU A 54 4.87 7.86 -0.01
CA GLU A 54 3.93 8.99 -0.04
C GLU A 54 3.57 9.43 1.39
N LEU A 55 3.15 8.49 2.26
CA LEU A 55 2.80 8.77 3.65
C LEU A 55 3.97 9.34 4.46
N ARG A 56 5.20 8.88 4.17
CA ARG A 56 6.43 9.40 4.78
C ARG A 56 6.78 10.80 4.26
N GLY A 57 6.63 11.04 2.96
CA GLY A 57 6.89 12.34 2.33
C GLY A 57 5.96 13.44 2.84
N ASP A 58 4.68 13.12 3.03
CA ASP A 58 3.68 14.07 3.52
C ASP A 58 3.94 14.53 4.97
N SER A 59 4.68 13.73 5.75
CA SER A 59 5.06 14.08 7.13
C SER A 59 6.15 15.16 7.23
N ARG A 60 6.98 15.33 6.19
CA ARG A 60 8.05 16.36 6.16
C ARG A 60 7.56 17.72 5.68
N SER A 61 6.40 17.78 5.02
CA SER A 61 5.86 19.01 4.43
C SER A 61 4.88 19.76 5.34
N ARG A 62 4.78 19.38 6.61
CA ARG A 62 4.12 20.21 7.62
C ARG A 62 5.17 21.19 8.14
N PRO A 63 5.25 22.46 7.65
CA PRO A 63 5.92 23.47 8.44
C PRO A 63 5.19 23.50 9.77
N SER A 64 5.93 23.28 10.87
CA SER A 64 5.46 23.63 12.20
C SER A 64 4.93 25.06 12.11
N ARG A 65 3.60 25.22 12.15
CA ARG A 65 2.97 26.48 12.56
C ARG A 65 3.22 26.62 14.06
N GLU A 66 4.48 26.67 14.47
CA GLU A 66 4.90 27.13 15.77
C GLU A 66 5.29 28.60 15.60
N MET A 67 4.39 29.43 16.14
CA MET A 67 4.72 30.69 16.80
C MET A 67 5.14 31.86 15.89
N ALA A 68 4.20 32.35 15.10
CA ALA A 68 4.09 33.80 14.88
C ALA A 68 3.28 34.40 16.05
N PHE A 69 3.96 34.77 17.13
CA PHE A 69 3.57 35.85 18.07
C PHE A 69 4.71 36.03 19.09
N SER A 70 5.62 36.97 18.80
CA SER A 70 6.42 37.74 19.76
C SER A 70 6.95 38.98 19.06
#